data_AF-A0AAV9K951-F1
#
_entry.id   AF-A0AAV9K951-F1
#
_cell.length_a   1.000
_cell.length_b   1.000
_cell.length_c   1.000
_cell.angle_alpha   90.00
_cell.angle_beta   90.00
_cell.angle_gamma   90.00
#
_symmetry.space_group_name_H-M   'P 1'
#
loop_
_entity.id
_entity.type
_entity.pdbx_description
1 polymer ?
#
loop_
_entity_poly.entity_id
_entity_poly.type
_entity_poly.pdbx_seq_one_letter_code
_entity_poly.pdbx_strand_id
1 'polypeptide(L)'
;MPHPFRHAPVGIFEESKQHRVKVVETAMALQEAGCFSVGLECVPAPVAAATASALRIPTIGIGAGPFCSGQVTPKFCKQFGQVGDVINKALLDTRKNPYKIGAADMDGFLNELQKLGFNDAASAAAAAAEKIQTS
;
A
#
# COMPACT_ATOMS: atom_id res chain seq x y z
N MET A 1 -21.09 14.89 29.52
CA MET A 1 -20.12 15.78 28.83
C MET A 1 -19.81 15.15 27.47
N PRO A 2 -19.73 15.91 26.36
CA PRO A 2 -19.40 15.32 25.07
C PRO A 2 -17.94 14.88 25.10
N HIS A 3 -17.70 13.59 24.87
CA HIS A 3 -16.35 13.02 24.76
C HIS A 3 -15.73 13.43 23.43
N PRO A 4 -14.40 13.68 23.36
CA PRO A 4 -13.73 14.01 22.09
C PRO A 4 -13.98 12.89 21.07
N PHE A 5 -14.22 13.26 19.81
CA PHE A 5 -14.50 12.32 18.72
C PHE A 5 -13.40 11.24 18.64
N ARG A 6 -13.75 9.97 18.91
CA ARG A 6 -12.84 8.81 18.82
C ARG A 6 -13.13 8.00 17.56
N HIS A 7 -12.12 7.83 16.72
CA HIS A 7 -12.08 6.89 15.60
C HIS A 7 -11.05 5.79 15.89
N ALA A 8 -11.38 4.53 15.61
CA ALA A 8 -10.49 3.40 15.85
C ALA A 8 -10.50 2.42 14.65
N PRO A 9 -9.31 1.99 14.16
CA PRO A 9 -9.19 0.97 13.12
C PRO A 9 -9.25 -0.45 13.69
N VAL A 10 -9.82 -1.39 12.93
CA VAL A 10 -9.82 -2.83 13.18
C VAL A 10 -9.37 -3.54 11.89
N GLY A 11 -8.38 -4.43 11.98
CA GLY A 11 -7.83 -5.14 10.81
C GLY A 11 -7.51 -6.61 11.09
N ILE A 12 -7.38 -7.40 10.02
CA ILE A 12 -7.00 -8.83 10.06
C ILE A 12 -5.95 -9.08 8.97
N PHE A 13 -4.93 -9.88 9.28
CA PHE A 13 -4.00 -10.46 8.29
C PHE A 13 -4.11 -12.00 8.16
N GLU A 14 -4.93 -12.66 9.00
CA GLU A 14 -4.98 -14.13 9.09
C GLU A 14 -6.42 -14.70 9.13
N GLU A 15 -6.71 -15.69 8.26
CA GLU A 15 -8.07 -16.22 8.00
C GLU A 15 -8.61 -17.24 9.02
N SER A 16 -8.10 -17.30 10.25
CA SER A 16 -8.59 -18.29 11.22
C SER A 16 -10.02 -17.95 11.72
N LYS A 17 -10.87 -18.97 11.99
CA LYS A 17 -12.23 -18.76 12.54
C LYS A 17 -12.23 -17.89 13.80
N GLN A 18 -11.22 -18.07 14.64
CA GLN A 18 -11.07 -17.33 15.90
C GLN A 18 -10.75 -15.86 15.67
N HIS A 19 -10.00 -15.51 14.63
CA HIS A 19 -9.75 -14.11 14.25
C HIS A 19 -11.01 -13.39 13.76
N ARG A 20 -11.91 -14.10 13.06
CA ARG A 20 -13.17 -13.51 12.58
C ARG A 20 -14.09 -13.09 13.72
N VAL A 21 -14.22 -13.92 14.75
CA VAL A 21 -15.02 -13.62 15.94
C VAL A 21 -14.44 -12.41 16.69
N LYS A 22 -13.12 -12.39 16.86
CA LYS A 22 -12.42 -11.29 17.54
C LYS A 22 -12.66 -9.93 16.88
N VAL A 23 -12.82 -9.86 15.55
CA VAL A 23 -13.08 -8.57 14.88
C VAL A 23 -14.46 -8.02 15.18
N VAL A 24 -15.48 -8.87 15.18
CA VAL A 24 -16.84 -8.44 15.55
C VAL A 24 -16.85 -7.96 17.01
N GLU A 25 -16.26 -8.74 17.92
CA GLU A 25 -16.17 -8.40 19.34
C GLU A 25 -15.39 -7.10 19.57
N THR A 26 -14.22 -6.94 18.94
CA THR A 26 -13.40 -5.73 19.06
C THR A 26 -14.16 -4.51 18.56
N ALA A 27 -14.85 -4.63 17.41
CA ALA A 27 -15.60 -3.52 16.85
C ALA A 27 -16.80 -3.13 17.74
N MET A 28 -17.48 -4.11 18.35
CA MET A 28 -18.54 -3.85 19.34
C MET A 28 -18.00 -3.15 20.60
N ALA A 29 -16.85 -3.59 21.12
CA ALA A 29 -16.21 -2.96 22.26
C ALA A 29 -15.82 -1.50 21.97
N LEU A 30 -15.34 -1.20 20.76
CA LEU A 30 -15.04 0.17 20.32
C LEU A 30 -16.30 1.04 20.26
N GLN A 31 -17.42 0.49 19.80
CA GLN A 31 -18.71 1.18 19.84
C GLN A 31 -19.16 1.47 21.28
N GLU A 32 -19.04 0.49 22.19
CA GLU A 32 -19.38 0.67 23.61
C GLU A 32 -18.47 1.70 24.29
N ALA A 33 -17.21 1.79 23.87
CA ALA A 33 -16.27 2.82 24.29
C ALA A 33 -16.58 4.23 23.73
N GLY A 34 -17.65 4.37 22.92
CA GLY A 34 -18.13 5.65 22.40
C GLY A 34 -17.48 6.08 21.08
N CYS A 35 -16.88 5.16 20.31
CA CYS A 35 -16.42 5.48 18.96
C CYS A 35 -17.61 5.85 18.06
N PHE A 36 -17.44 6.87 17.22
CA PHE A 36 -18.51 7.31 16.31
C PHE A 36 -18.51 6.53 14.98
N SER A 37 -17.44 5.82 14.68
CA SER A 37 -17.29 4.94 13.51
C SER A 37 -16.14 3.96 13.72
N VAL A 38 -16.11 2.89 12.91
CA VAL A 38 -15.05 1.87 12.91
C VAL A 38 -14.49 1.68 11.51
N GLY A 39 -13.17 1.72 11.36
CA GLY A 39 -12.49 1.35 10.12
C GLY A 39 -12.25 -0.15 10.04
N LEU A 40 -12.55 -0.77 8.89
CA LEU A 40 -12.27 -2.17 8.60
C LEU A 40 -11.27 -2.25 7.44
N GLU A 41 -10.04 -2.69 7.73
CA GLU A 41 -8.96 -2.76 6.75
C GLU A 41 -8.52 -4.20 6.52
N CYS A 42 -8.44 -4.59 5.24
CA CYS A 42 -8.05 -5.93 4.80
C CYS A 42 -8.88 -7.06 5.45
N VAL A 43 -10.12 -6.76 5.84
CA VAL A 43 -11.03 -7.73 6.46
C VAL A 43 -11.79 -8.50 5.37
N PRO A 44 -11.84 -9.85 5.39
CA PRO A 44 -12.62 -10.61 4.41
C PRO A 44 -14.07 -10.14 4.33
N ALA A 45 -14.60 -9.97 3.12
CA ALA A 45 -15.92 -9.36 2.89
C ALA A 45 -17.07 -9.98 3.71
N PRO A 46 -17.17 -11.30 3.93
CA PRO A 46 -18.21 -11.87 4.80
C PRO A 46 -18.09 -11.44 6.26
N VAL A 47 -16.87 -11.25 6.76
CA VAL A 47 -16.61 -10.77 8.13
C VAL A 47 -16.97 -9.30 8.22
N ALA A 48 -16.54 -8.49 7.26
CA ALA A 48 -16.89 -7.08 7.21
C ALA A 48 -18.41 -6.86 7.14
N ALA A 49 -19.13 -7.68 6.38
CA ALA A 49 -20.59 -7.66 6.32
C ALA A 49 -21.23 -7.99 7.68
N ALA A 50 -20.73 -9.03 8.37
CA ALA A 50 -21.20 -9.41 9.69
C ALA A 50 -20.94 -8.31 10.72
N THR A 51 -19.72 -7.72 10.71
CA THR A 51 -19.36 -6.60 11.58
C THR A 51 -20.22 -5.37 11.31
N ALA A 52 -20.40 -4.99 10.04
CA ALA A 52 -21.25 -3.86 9.66
C ALA A 52 -22.71 -4.06 10.09
N SER A 53 -23.21 -5.30 10.04
CA SER A 53 -24.58 -5.63 10.48
C SER A 53 -24.73 -5.63 12.02
N ALA A 54 -23.66 -5.91 12.76
CA ALA A 54 -23.68 -5.94 14.22
C ALA A 54 -23.56 -4.55 14.87
N LEU A 55 -23.03 -3.56 14.14
CA LEU A 55 -22.81 -2.21 14.64
C LEU A 55 -23.97 -1.27 14.33
N ARG A 56 -24.20 -0.32 15.24
CA ARG A 56 -25.10 0.84 15.08
C ARG A 56 -24.36 2.06 14.51
N ILE A 57 -23.03 2.09 14.63
CA ILE A 57 -22.17 3.15 14.11
C ILE A 57 -21.66 2.82 12.70
N PRO A 58 -21.39 3.84 11.85
CA PRO A 58 -20.87 3.61 10.50
C PRO A 58 -19.56 2.82 10.46
N THR A 59 -19.43 1.96 9.46
CA THR A 59 -18.19 1.25 9.14
C THR A 59 -17.53 1.83 7.89
N ILE A 60 -16.20 1.99 7.90
CA ILE A 60 -15.42 2.48 6.76
C ILE A 60 -14.52 1.35 6.25
N GLY A 61 -14.80 0.83 5.07
CA GLY A 61 -14.06 -0.28 4.46
C GLY A 61 -12.83 0.18 3.67
N ILE A 62 -11.70 -0.49 3.88
CA ILE A 62 -10.47 -0.38 3.08
C ILE A 62 -10.09 -1.80 2.65
N GLY A 63 -10.39 -2.17 1.42
CA GLY A 63 -10.23 -3.57 0.97
C GLY A 63 -11.11 -4.56 1.73
N ALA A 64 -12.24 -4.11 2.31
CA ALA A 64 -13.13 -4.92 3.16
C ALA A 64 -14.44 -5.36 2.48
N GLY A 65 -14.50 -5.28 1.15
CA GLY A 65 -15.73 -5.55 0.39
C GLY A 65 -16.79 -4.44 0.49
N PRO A 66 -17.90 -4.55 -0.24
CA PRO A 66 -18.84 -3.45 -0.47
C PRO A 66 -19.84 -3.20 0.68
N PHE A 67 -19.79 -4.01 1.73
CA PHE A 67 -20.83 -4.05 2.76
C PHE A 67 -20.66 -3.01 3.88
N CYS A 68 -19.52 -2.29 3.91
CA CYS A 68 -19.32 -1.20 4.86
C CYS A 68 -20.09 0.06 4.44
N SER A 69 -20.46 0.91 5.40
CA SER A 69 -21.21 2.16 5.20
C SER A 69 -20.50 3.16 4.29
N GLY A 70 -19.16 3.21 4.36
CA GLY A 70 -18.31 4.00 3.49
C GLY A 70 -17.12 3.19 2.99
N GLN A 71 -16.49 3.65 1.90
CA GLN A 71 -15.40 2.92 1.25
C GLN A 71 -14.25 3.86 0.91
N VAL A 72 -13.04 3.52 1.33
CA VAL A 72 -11.79 4.13 0.85
C VAL A 72 -11.30 3.27 -0.30
N THR A 73 -11.40 3.81 -1.51
CA THR A 73 -10.99 3.10 -2.73
C THR A 73 -9.68 3.66 -3.28
N PRO A 74 -8.80 2.82 -3.86
CA PRO A 74 -7.54 3.26 -4.46
C PRO A 74 -7.71 4.05 -5.76
N LYS A 75 -8.91 4.61 -6.05
CA LYS A 75 -9.13 5.49 -7.20
C LYS A 75 -8.18 6.70 -7.17
N PHE A 76 -7.89 7.22 -5.96
CA PHE A 76 -6.86 8.23 -5.76
C PHE A 76 -5.47 7.70 -6.14
N CYS A 77 -5.14 6.45 -5.82
CA CYS A 77 -3.84 5.86 -6.12
C CYS A 77 -3.56 5.74 -7.64
N LYS A 78 -4.59 5.73 -8.49
CA LYS A 78 -4.39 5.65 -9.96
C LYS A 78 -3.57 6.80 -10.51
N GLN A 79 -3.67 8.01 -9.95
CA GLN A 79 -2.88 9.15 -10.40
C GLN A 79 -1.37 8.97 -10.11
N PHE A 80 -1.03 8.10 -9.15
CA PHE A 80 0.35 7.73 -8.84
C PHE A 80 0.82 6.48 -9.60
N GLY A 81 -0.04 5.85 -10.40
CA GLY A 81 0.31 4.67 -11.19
C GLY A 81 1.38 4.95 -12.25
N GLN A 82 1.56 6.21 -12.64
CA GLN A 82 2.55 6.68 -13.60
C GLN A 82 3.72 7.42 -12.94
N VAL A 83 3.90 7.29 -11.62
CA VAL A 83 5.00 7.99 -10.93
C VAL A 83 6.37 7.60 -11.50
N GLY A 84 6.53 6.35 -11.97
CA GLY A 84 7.73 5.90 -12.67
C GLY A 84 8.01 6.67 -13.96
N ASP A 85 6.98 6.98 -14.74
CA ASP A 85 7.12 7.75 -15.99
C ASP A 85 7.55 9.20 -15.69
N VAL A 86 6.97 9.81 -14.66
CA VAL A 86 7.33 11.16 -14.20
C VAL A 86 8.78 11.20 -13.70
N ILE A 87 9.19 10.20 -12.91
CA ILE A 87 10.57 10.05 -12.42
C ILE A 87 11.53 9.87 -13.59
N ASN A 88 11.26 8.94 -14.51
CA ASN A 88 12.11 8.67 -15.67
C ASN A 88 12.24 9.89 -16.57
N LYS A 89 11.15 10.62 -16.80
CA LYS A 89 11.18 11.87 -17.56
C LYS A 89 12.04 12.94 -16.87
N ALA A 90 11.92 13.09 -15.55
CA ALA A 90 12.76 14.02 -14.79
C ALA A 90 14.25 13.63 -14.76
N LEU A 91 14.55 12.32 -14.75
CA LEU A 91 15.91 11.79 -14.85
C LEU A 91 16.51 12.06 -16.24
N LEU A 92 15.71 12.00 -17.31
CA LEU A 92 16.15 12.29 -18.67
C LEU A 92 16.34 13.80 -18.93
N ASP A 93 15.49 14.65 -18.33
CA ASP A 93 15.57 16.10 -18.49
C ASP A 93 16.75 16.72 -17.69
N THR A 94 17.36 15.99 -16.75
CA THR A 94 18.50 16.48 -15.97
C THR A 94 19.84 16.30 -16.69
N ARG A 95 20.07 17.10 -17.75
CA ARG A 95 21.41 17.38 -18.31
C ARG A 95 22.38 18.10 -17.33
N LYS A 96 21.99 18.27 -16.06
CA LYS A 96 22.79 18.84 -14.97
C LYS A 96 22.59 18.06 -13.65
N ASN A 97 22.59 16.73 -13.71
CA ASN A 97 22.61 15.90 -12.50
C ASN A 97 24.03 15.94 -11.85
N PRO A 98 24.21 16.38 -10.59
CA PRO A 98 25.50 16.29 -9.89
C PRO A 98 25.91 14.85 -9.57
N TYR A 99 25.00 13.89 -9.73
CA TYR A 99 25.24 12.45 -9.59
C TYR A 99 25.37 11.78 -10.96
N LYS A 100 26.37 12.19 -11.76
CA LYS A 100 26.74 11.41 -12.94
C LYS A 100 27.26 10.05 -12.47
N ILE A 101 26.45 9.01 -12.64
CA ILE A 101 26.86 7.62 -12.44
C ILE A 101 27.97 7.35 -13.45
N GLY A 102 29.20 7.15 -12.95
CA GLY A 102 30.34 6.80 -13.77
C GLY A 102 30.28 5.33 -14.20
N ALA A 103 31.10 4.95 -15.17
CA ALA A 103 31.21 3.54 -15.58
C ALA A 103 31.51 2.62 -14.38
N ALA A 104 32.37 3.08 -13.45
CA ALA A 104 32.71 2.35 -12.24
C ALA A 104 31.53 2.15 -11.27
N ASP A 105 30.64 3.13 -11.14
CA ASP A 105 29.46 3.02 -10.28
C ASP A 105 28.45 2.02 -10.86
N MET A 106 28.37 1.97 -12.20
CA MET A 106 27.52 1.03 -12.91
C MET A 106 28.06 -0.39 -12.82
N ASP A 107 29.37 -0.59 -12.97
CA ASP A 107 30.02 -1.89 -12.78
C ASP A 107 29.85 -2.40 -11.34
N GLY A 108 29.92 -1.51 -10.35
CA GLY A 108 29.66 -1.84 -8.94
C GLY A 108 28.21 -2.30 -8.71
N PHE A 109 27.25 -1.61 -9.30
CA PHE A 109 25.83 -1.96 -9.22
C PHE A 109 25.53 -3.31 -9.88
N LEU A 110 26.09 -3.56 -11.07
CA LEU A 110 25.93 -4.83 -11.80
C LEU A 110 26.50 -6.01 -11.02
N ASN A 111 27.68 -5.85 -10.40
CA ASN A 111 28.29 -6.88 -9.59
C ASN A 111 27.45 -7.22 -8.35
N GLU A 112 26.82 -6.25 -7.70
CA GLU A 112 25.95 -6.53 -6.55
C GLU A 112 24.63 -7.20 -6.95
N LEU A 113 24.03 -6.81 -8.08
CA LEU A 113 22.85 -7.52 -8.60
C LEU A 113 23.14 -9.00 -8.88
N GLN A 114 24.33 -9.30 -9.43
CA GLN A 114 24.76 -10.68 -9.66
C GLN A 114 25.00 -11.44 -8.35
N LYS A 115 25.65 -10.82 -7.35
CA LYS A 115 25.85 -11.45 -6.03
C LYS A 115 24.54 -11.75 -5.30
N LEU A 116 23.54 -10.90 -5.49
CA LEU A 116 22.19 -11.09 -4.94
C LEU A 116 21.33 -12.07 -5.74
N GLY A 117 21.84 -12.61 -6.85
CA GLY A 117 21.15 -13.59 -7.70
C GLY A 117 20.18 -13.01 -8.72
N PHE A 118 20.16 -11.70 -8.91
CA PHE A 118 19.30 -10.98 -9.86
C PHE A 118 19.98 -10.82 -11.24
N ASN A 119 20.39 -11.95 -11.83
CA ASN A 119 21.19 -11.96 -13.06
C ASN A 119 20.44 -11.37 -14.27
N ASP A 120 19.14 -11.60 -14.39
CA ASP A 120 18.32 -11.05 -15.47
C ASP A 120 18.19 -9.52 -15.37
N ALA A 121 18.09 -9.00 -14.14
CA ALA A 121 18.05 -7.56 -13.88
C ALA A 121 19.41 -6.91 -14.20
N ALA A 122 20.51 -7.57 -13.86
CA ALA A 122 21.86 -7.11 -14.21
C ALA A 122 22.04 -7.06 -15.74
N SER A 123 21.59 -8.09 -16.46
CA SER A 123 21.67 -8.12 -17.93
C SER A 123 20.84 -7.01 -18.59
N ALA A 124 19.61 -6.80 -18.11
CA ALA A 124 18.74 -5.73 -18.60
C ALA A 124 19.32 -4.33 -18.32
N ALA A 125 19.91 -4.12 -17.15
CA ALA A 125 20.55 -2.86 -16.77
C ALA A 125 21.79 -2.56 -17.62
N ALA A 126 22.61 -3.57 -17.91
CA ALA A 126 23.78 -3.42 -18.79
C ALA A 126 23.38 -3.02 -20.22
N ALA A 127 22.35 -3.68 -20.79
CA ALA A 127 21.84 -3.36 -22.12
C ALA A 127 21.20 -1.95 -22.22
N ALA A 128 20.64 -1.44 -21.11
CA ALA A 128 20.12 -0.09 -21.03
C ALA A 128 21.25 0.96 -20.94
N ALA A 129 22.35 0.65 -20.24
CA ALA A 129 23.49 1.54 -20.09
C ALA A 129 24.22 1.80 -21.42
N GLU A 130 24.38 0.78 -22.28
CA GLU A 130 24.99 0.94 -23.61
C GLU A 130 24.20 1.87 -24.54
N LYS A 131 22.86 1.88 -24.43
CA LYS A 131 21.98 2.76 -25.22
C LYS A 131 22.06 4.23 -24.81
N ILE A 132 22.48 4.51 -23.58
CA ILE A 132 22.60 5.87 -23.04
C ILE A 132 23.90 6.56 -23.50
N GLN A 133 24.95 5.80 -23.84
CA GLN A 133 26.22 6.35 -24.33
C GLN A 133 26.26 6.61 -25.85
N THR A 134 25.28 6.10 -26.61
CA THR A 134 25.25 6.16 -28.08
C THR A 134 24.16 7.07 -28.66
N SER A 135 23.44 7.85 -27.83
CA SER A 135 22.45 8.87 -28.24
C SER A 135 22.78 10.27 -27.74
#